data_AF-A0A841T5J8-F1
#
_entry.id   AF-A0A841T5J8-F1
#
_cell.length_a   1.000
_cell.length_b   1.000
_cell.length_c   1.000
_cell.angle_alpha   90.00
_cell.angle_beta   90.00
_cell.angle_gamma   90.00
#
_symmetry.space_group_name_H-M   'P 1'
#
loop_
_entity.id
_entity.type
_entity.pdbx_description
1 polymer ?
#
loop_
_entity_poly.entity_id
_entity_poly.type
_entity_poly.pdbx_seq_one_letter_code
_entity_poly.pdbx_strand_id
1 'polypeptide(L)'
;MARKVLIQIRRGLEANIGTLSDGELGYCTDTKKLFVGTATSGNVLLASGLAAGDMLKSIYDTNGNGKVDSAEAADSVAWAGVTGKPTTLSGYGIADGATKLEVNAKLSPGVTWNQLKGV
;
A
#
# COMPACT_ATOMS: atom_id res chain seq x y z
N MET A 1 35.17 18.61 -43.19
CA MET A 1 34.91 17.32 -42.49
C MET A 1 34.53 17.62 -41.06
N ALA A 2 33.26 17.46 -40.70
CA ALA A 2 32.76 17.80 -39.36
C ALA A 2 33.30 16.79 -38.34
N ARG A 3 34.00 17.29 -37.31
CA ARG A 3 34.45 16.47 -36.19
C ARG A 3 33.22 15.99 -35.45
N LYS A 4 32.97 14.69 -35.46
CA LYS A 4 31.94 14.06 -34.63
C LYS A 4 32.44 14.07 -33.19
N VAL A 5 32.34 15.21 -32.50
CA VAL A 5 32.65 15.32 -31.07
C VAL A 5 31.48 14.67 -30.33
N LEU A 6 31.49 13.34 -30.27
CA LEU A 6 30.64 12.59 -29.37
C LEU A 6 31.35 12.60 -28.02
N ILE A 7 30.69 13.14 -26.99
CA ILE A 7 31.01 12.72 -25.63
C ILE A 7 30.72 11.22 -25.58
N GLN A 8 31.76 10.40 -25.43
CA GLN A 8 31.63 8.96 -25.26
C GLN A 8 31.60 8.66 -23.76
N ILE A 9 30.61 7.90 -23.32
CA ILE A 9 30.53 7.37 -21.95
C ILE A 9 30.98 5.92 -21.94
N ARG A 10 31.40 5.40 -20.78
CA ARG A 10 31.74 3.99 -20.65
C ARG A 10 30.52 3.14 -20.97
N ARG A 11 30.68 2.06 -21.74
CA ARG A 11 29.55 1.20 -22.12
C ARG A 11 29.96 -0.24 -22.36
N GLY A 12 29.06 -1.17 -22.06
CA GLY A 12 29.29 -2.61 -22.23
C GLY A 12 28.19 -3.45 -21.57
N LEU A 13 28.39 -4.76 -21.43
CA LEU A 13 27.54 -5.60 -20.59
C LEU A 13 27.64 -5.17 -19.13
N GLU A 14 26.58 -5.31 -18.33
CA GLU A 14 26.60 -4.91 -16.90
C GLU A 14 27.72 -5.61 -16.12
N ALA A 15 27.97 -6.90 -16.39
CA ALA A 15 29.06 -7.66 -15.79
C ALA A 15 30.47 -7.17 -16.19
N ASN A 16 30.59 -6.48 -17.33
CA ASN A 16 31.89 -6.13 -17.93
C ASN A 16 32.16 -4.63 -17.99
N ILE A 17 31.28 -3.79 -17.42
CA ILE A 17 31.48 -2.33 -17.41
C ILE A 17 32.55 -1.89 -16.40
N GLY A 18 32.88 -2.75 -15.43
CA GLY A 18 33.87 -2.48 -14.37
C GLY A 18 33.43 -1.37 -13.40
N THR A 19 34.30 -1.00 -12.47
CA THR A 19 34.04 0.11 -11.54
C THR A 19 34.28 1.45 -12.24
N LEU A 20 33.28 2.32 -12.18
CA LEU A 20 33.30 3.70 -12.66
C LEU A 20 33.96 4.60 -11.61
N SER A 21 34.80 5.54 -12.06
CA SER A 21 35.36 6.57 -11.17
C SER A 21 34.28 7.52 -10.67
N ASP A 22 34.55 8.24 -9.58
CA ASP A 22 33.61 9.22 -9.01
C ASP A 22 33.17 10.24 -10.07
N GLY A 23 31.86 10.32 -10.31
CA GLY A 23 31.24 11.17 -11.35
C GLY A 23 31.26 10.62 -12.78
N GLU A 24 31.89 9.47 -13.06
CA GLU A 24 31.93 8.88 -14.40
C GLU A 24 30.57 8.23 -14.77
N LEU A 25 30.04 8.55 -15.96
CA LEU A 25 28.81 7.95 -16.48
C LEU A 25 29.09 6.63 -17.22
N GLY A 26 28.26 5.62 -16.97
CA GLY A 26 28.33 4.31 -17.62
C GLY A 26 26.97 3.79 -18.09
N TYR A 27 26.91 3.18 -19.28
CA TYR A 27 25.68 2.59 -19.83
C TYR A 27 25.81 1.09 -20.11
N CYS A 28 24.89 0.30 -19.53
CA CYS A 28 24.83 -1.14 -19.75
C CYS A 28 23.98 -1.47 -20.98
N THR A 29 24.58 -2.09 -21.99
CA THR A 29 23.95 -2.32 -23.29
C THR A 29 22.93 -3.45 -23.28
N ASP A 30 23.05 -4.37 -22.31
CA ASP A 30 22.16 -5.49 -22.07
C ASP A 30 20.95 -5.08 -21.22
N THR A 31 21.18 -4.56 -20.01
CA THR A 31 20.12 -4.23 -19.05
C THR A 31 19.53 -2.83 -19.22
N LYS A 32 20.10 -2.03 -20.13
CA LYS A 32 19.69 -0.65 -20.45
C LYS A 32 19.81 0.31 -19.26
N LYS A 33 20.50 -0.10 -18.20
CA LYS A 33 20.77 0.70 -17.00
C LYS A 33 21.81 1.79 -17.28
N LEU A 34 21.65 2.93 -16.62
CA LEU A 34 22.62 4.03 -16.61
C LEU A 34 23.19 4.17 -15.18
N PHE A 35 24.51 4.14 -15.04
CA PHE A 35 25.22 4.24 -13.77
C PHE A 35 26.05 5.53 -13.69
N VAL A 36 26.29 6.01 -12.47
CA VAL A 36 27.35 6.96 -12.13
C VAL A 36 28.31 6.30 -11.14
N GLY A 37 29.61 6.48 -11.31
CA GLY A 37 30.57 6.08 -10.28
C GLY A 37 30.50 7.01 -9.09
N THR A 38 30.65 6.46 -7.89
CA THR A 38 30.69 7.20 -6.63
C THR A 38 31.90 6.76 -5.82
N ALA A 39 32.50 7.68 -5.08
CA ALA A 39 33.68 7.38 -4.27
C ALA A 39 33.47 6.28 -3.20
N THR A 40 32.23 6.10 -2.71
CA THR A 40 31.94 5.21 -1.57
C THR A 40 31.13 3.98 -1.95
N SER A 41 30.28 4.06 -2.97
CA SER A 41 29.34 2.99 -3.34
C SER A 41 29.63 2.37 -4.71
N GLY A 42 30.73 2.75 -5.37
CA GLY A 42 31.05 2.26 -6.71
C GLY A 42 29.99 2.71 -7.73
N ASN A 43 29.53 1.79 -8.59
CA ASN A 43 28.54 2.08 -9.61
C ASN A 43 27.14 2.21 -9.00
N VAL A 44 26.61 3.44 -8.95
CA VAL A 44 25.25 3.72 -8.49
C VAL A 44 24.32 3.92 -9.68
N LEU A 45 23.18 3.23 -9.66
CA LEU A 45 22.19 3.28 -10.72
C LEU A 45 21.48 4.65 -10.71
N LEU A 46 21.66 5.44 -11.78
CA LEU A 46 21.07 6.79 -11.92
C LEU A 46 19.58 6.76 -12.23
N ALA A 47 19.15 5.74 -12.97
CA ALA A 47 17.76 5.41 -13.16
C ALA A 47 17.52 4.09 -12.43
N SER A 48 17.51 4.14 -11.08
CA SER A 48 16.91 3.04 -10.31
C SER A 48 15.52 2.92 -10.87
N GLY A 49 15.26 1.87 -11.65
CA GLY A 49 13.95 1.67 -12.26
C GLY A 49 12.95 1.82 -11.14
N LEU A 50 12.25 2.95 -11.12
CA LEU A 50 11.05 3.14 -10.34
C LEU A 50 10.18 2.05 -10.92
N ALA A 51 10.14 0.88 -10.27
CA ALA A 51 9.28 -0.17 -10.75
C ALA A 51 7.90 0.46 -10.72
N ALA A 52 7.24 0.48 -11.87
CA ALA A 52 5.90 1.05 -11.97
C ALA A 52 5.03 0.30 -10.95
N GLY A 53 4.76 0.91 -9.79
CA GLY A 53 4.10 0.26 -8.65
C GLY A 53 4.77 0.42 -7.28
N ASP A 54 5.97 1.01 -7.18
CA ASP A 54 6.62 1.16 -5.87
C ASP A 54 5.95 2.28 -5.04
N MET A 55 5.47 1.93 -3.85
CA MET A 55 5.14 2.91 -2.81
C MET A 55 6.45 3.43 -2.21
N LEU A 56 7.14 4.34 -2.92
CA LEU A 56 8.42 4.89 -2.45
C LEU A 56 8.28 5.39 -1.03
N LYS A 57 9.16 4.90 -0.15
CA LYS A 57 9.17 5.22 1.28
C LYS A 57 9.17 6.74 1.52
N SER A 58 10.01 7.48 0.81
CA SER A 58 10.10 8.95 0.93
C SER A 58 8.84 9.73 0.54
N ILE A 59 7.88 9.10 -0.15
CA ILE A 59 6.64 9.72 -0.61
C ILE A 59 5.44 9.21 0.21
N TYR A 60 5.44 7.94 0.59
CA TYR A 60 4.26 7.26 1.13
C TYR A 60 4.43 6.72 2.55
N ASP A 61 5.64 6.68 3.10
CA ASP A 61 5.96 6.26 4.48
C ASP A 61 6.96 7.28 5.07
N THR A 62 6.45 8.48 5.32
CA THR A 62 7.26 9.65 5.67
C THR A 62 7.93 9.50 7.04
N ASN A 63 7.29 8.75 7.94
CA ASN A 63 7.80 8.50 9.29
C ASN A 63 8.74 7.27 9.36
N GLY A 64 8.77 6.47 8.30
CA GLY A 64 9.66 5.35 8.11
C GLY A 64 9.31 4.08 8.85
N ASN A 65 8.06 3.93 9.30
CA ASN A 65 7.56 2.82 10.11
C ASN A 65 7.26 1.55 9.31
N GLY A 66 7.42 1.56 7.98
CA GLY A 66 7.18 0.41 7.11
C GLY A 66 5.72 0.25 6.68
N LYS A 67 4.87 1.25 6.92
CA LYS A 67 3.47 1.30 6.50
C LYS A 67 3.24 2.56 5.66
N VAL A 68 2.36 2.47 4.67
CA VAL A 68 1.90 3.67 3.96
C VAL A 68 1.13 4.55 4.94
N ASP A 69 1.48 5.83 5.04
CA ASP A 69 0.88 6.81 5.95
C ASP A 69 -0.66 6.85 5.80
N SER A 70 -1.17 6.83 4.57
CA SER A 70 -2.61 6.77 4.29
C SER A 70 -3.28 5.49 4.80
N ALA A 71 -2.55 4.37 4.89
CA ALA A 71 -3.06 3.13 5.45
C ALA A 71 -2.95 3.12 6.98
N GLU A 72 -2.02 3.85 7.58
CA GLU A 72 -1.95 4.06 9.03
C GLU A 72 -3.21 4.75 9.56
N ALA A 73 -3.78 5.69 8.80
CA ALA A 73 -5.06 6.32 9.14
C ALA A 73 -6.21 5.31 9.33
N ALA A 74 -6.16 4.14 8.68
CA ALA A 74 -7.17 3.09 8.80
C ALA A 74 -7.19 2.40 10.18
N ASP A 75 -6.07 2.42 10.92
CA ASP A 75 -5.96 1.71 12.21
C ASP A 75 -6.75 2.40 13.33
N SER A 76 -7.08 3.68 13.17
CA SER A 76 -7.71 4.51 14.20
C SER A 76 -8.91 5.30 13.69
N VAL A 77 -9.60 4.80 12.65
CA VAL A 77 -10.78 5.48 12.10
C VAL A 77 -11.91 5.52 13.13
N ALA A 78 -12.31 6.73 13.51
CA ALA A 78 -13.52 6.94 14.29
C ALA A 78 -14.76 6.56 13.47
N TRP A 79 -15.73 5.86 14.08
CA TRP A 79 -16.96 5.43 13.39
C TRP A 79 -17.80 6.60 12.86
N ALA A 80 -17.61 7.81 13.41
CA ALA A 80 -18.22 9.02 12.89
C ALA A 80 -17.82 9.29 11.42
N GLY A 81 -16.57 9.02 11.05
CA GLY A 81 -15.99 9.30 9.73
C GLY A 81 -16.22 8.23 8.65
N VAL A 82 -16.79 7.07 9.00
CA VAL A 82 -17.08 6.00 8.03
C VAL A 82 -18.33 6.34 7.23
N THR A 83 -18.25 6.44 5.90
CA THR A 83 -19.44 6.62 5.04
C THR A 83 -20.08 5.27 4.71
N GLY A 84 -21.37 5.24 4.39
CA GLY A 84 -22.06 3.98 4.02
C GLY A 84 -22.25 3.02 5.18
N LYS A 85 -22.40 3.54 6.41
CA LYS A 85 -22.63 2.73 7.62
C LYS A 85 -23.93 1.92 7.46
N PRO A 86 -23.96 0.63 7.84
CA PRO A 86 -25.19 -0.14 7.87
C PRO A 86 -26.23 0.53 8.77
N THR A 87 -27.47 0.62 8.29
CA THR A 87 -28.63 1.06 9.08
C THR A 87 -29.50 -0.10 9.54
N THR A 88 -29.17 -1.33 9.11
CA THR A 88 -29.91 -2.56 9.42
C THR A 88 -28.95 -3.66 9.82
N LEU A 89 -29.43 -4.59 10.66
CA LEU A 89 -28.69 -5.80 11.04
C LEU A 89 -28.65 -6.82 9.89
N SER A 90 -29.76 -6.93 9.17
CA SER A 90 -29.91 -7.88 8.07
C SER A 90 -29.02 -7.50 6.87
N GLY A 91 -28.39 -8.50 6.25
CA GLY A 91 -27.58 -8.34 5.03
C GLY A 91 -26.12 -7.93 5.25
N TYR A 92 -25.73 -7.55 6.48
CA TYR A 92 -24.39 -7.02 6.79
C TYR A 92 -23.58 -7.88 7.77
N GLY A 93 -24.01 -9.13 8.02
CA GLY A 93 -23.26 -10.09 8.83
C GLY A 93 -23.25 -9.82 10.34
N ILE A 94 -24.11 -8.93 10.84
CA ILE A 94 -24.22 -8.64 12.28
C ILE A 94 -25.04 -9.78 12.93
N ALA A 95 -24.34 -10.75 13.52
CA ALA A 95 -24.93 -11.99 14.04
C ALA A 95 -25.44 -11.88 15.49
N ASP A 96 -24.97 -10.91 16.25
CA ASP A 96 -25.25 -10.71 17.68
C ASP A 96 -26.21 -9.55 17.97
N GLY A 97 -26.73 -8.89 16.93
CA GLY A 97 -27.70 -7.82 17.06
C GLY A 97 -29.10 -8.34 17.41
N ALA A 98 -29.70 -7.83 18.49
CA ALA A 98 -31.07 -8.18 18.86
C ALA A 98 -32.07 -7.72 17.78
N THR A 99 -32.85 -8.66 17.25
CA THR A 99 -33.86 -8.37 16.23
C THR A 99 -35.19 -7.98 16.88
N LYS A 100 -36.01 -7.19 16.16
CA LYS A 100 -37.38 -6.85 16.60
C LYS A 100 -38.23 -8.09 16.86
N LEU A 101 -38.03 -9.17 16.09
CA LEU A 101 -38.76 -10.42 16.24
C LEU A 101 -38.41 -11.12 17.56
N GLU A 102 -37.12 -11.25 17.87
CA GLU A 102 -36.64 -11.85 19.12
C GLU A 102 -37.08 -11.05 20.34
N VAL A 103 -37.00 -9.72 20.28
CA VAL A 103 -37.46 -8.83 21.36
C VAL A 103 -38.97 -8.96 21.55
N ASN A 104 -39.76 -8.96 20.47
CA ASN A 104 -41.21 -9.13 20.57
C ASN A 104 -41.60 -10.49 21.17
N ALA A 105 -40.92 -11.57 20.80
CA ALA A 105 -41.18 -12.89 21.36
C ALA A 105 -40.86 -12.97 22.87
N LYS A 106 -39.81 -12.28 23.32
CA LYS A 106 -39.42 -12.23 24.74
C LYS A 106 -40.28 -11.28 25.59
N LEU A 107 -40.71 -10.15 25.04
CA LEU A 107 -41.54 -9.15 25.73
C LEU A 107 -43.03 -9.48 25.68
N SER A 108 -43.46 -10.21 24.66
CA SER A 108 -44.80 -10.76 24.55
C SER A 108 -44.73 -12.29 24.68
N PRO A 109 -44.38 -12.86 25.85
CA PRO A 109 -44.82 -14.21 26.14
C PRO A 109 -46.33 -14.08 26.28
N GLY A 110 -47.03 -14.10 25.13
CA GLY A 110 -48.47 -13.92 25.07
C GLY A 110 -49.05 -14.84 26.12
N VAL A 111 -49.65 -14.24 27.16
CA VAL A 111 -50.19 -15.01 28.28
C VAL A 111 -51.22 -15.92 27.64
N THR A 112 -50.86 -17.19 27.47
CA THR A 112 -51.73 -18.11 26.76
C THR A 112 -53.00 -18.18 27.57
N TRP A 113 -54.15 -18.36 26.92
CA TRP A 113 -55.41 -18.51 27.66
C TRP A 113 -55.26 -19.56 28.77
N ASN A 114 -54.41 -20.58 28.55
CA ASN A 114 -54.03 -21.60 29.53
C ASN A 114 -53.34 -21.09 30.81
N GLN A 115 -52.62 -19.97 30.76
CA GLN A 115 -51.94 -19.36 31.89
C GLN A 115 -52.85 -18.40 32.68
N LEU A 116 -54.01 -18.00 32.14
CA LEU A 116 -54.95 -17.06 32.78
C LEU A 116 -56.14 -17.73 33.48
N LYS A 117 -56.48 -18.96 33.11
CA LYS A 117 -57.70 -19.65 33.59
C LYS A 117 -57.56 -20.39 34.92
N GLY A 118 -56.50 -20.10 35.66
CA GLY A 118 -56.24 -20.64 37.00
C GLY A 118 -56.28 -19.59 38.12
N VAL A 119 -56.83 -18.41 37.86
CA VAL A 119 -57.16 -17.38 38.86
C VAL A 119 -58.66 -17.17 38.87
#